data_AF-A0A1D6K5G8-F1
#
_entry.id   AF-A0A1D6K5G8-F1
#
_cell.length_a   1.000
_cell.length_b   1.000
_cell.length_c   1.000
_cell.angle_alpha   90.00
_cell.angle_beta   90.00
_cell.angle_gamma   90.00
#
_symmetry.space_group_name_H-M   'P 1'
#
loop_
_entity.id
_entity.type
_entity.pdbx_description
1 polymer ?
#
loop_
_entity_poly.entity_id
_entity_poly.type
_entity_poly.pdbx_seq_one_letter_code
_entity_poly.pdbx_strand_id
1 'polypeptide(L)'
;MVILALILKRARTKALVKDKRTTEEAFGTYVECMVGDIGDKSFTKRALRGVRAIICPADDGFFSEPIDLKGVQHIVLLSQLAVYRNSGGLQAIMNSKLKTLAEKDEEVVLASGIPCTIIRTGSLQSTPGRERGFDFTEGIASKGRISKEDAATICVEALNSIPLKTHIFEVANGKEKVIDWKAWFEEQTKREEEIQ
;
A
#
# COMPACT_ATOMS: atom_id res chain seq x y z
N MET A 1 3.18 11.07 0.08
CA MET A 1 4.33 10.57 -0.68
C MET A 1 3.91 9.75 -1.90
N VAL A 2 2.95 8.81 -1.79
CA VAL A 2 2.46 8.02 -2.95
C VAL A 2 1.93 8.87 -4.10
N ILE A 3 1.08 9.87 -3.81
CA ILE A 3 0.54 10.76 -4.85
C ILE A 3 1.67 11.42 -5.66
N LEU A 4 2.68 11.99 -4.98
CA LEU A 4 3.83 12.61 -5.65
C LEU A 4 4.60 11.59 -6.51
N ALA A 5 4.83 10.38 -6.00
CA ALA A 5 5.51 9.32 -6.75
C ALA A 5 4.73 8.91 -8.01
N LEU A 6 3.39 8.84 -7.94
CA LEU A 6 2.52 8.58 -9.09
C LEU A 6 2.57 9.71 -10.13
N ILE A 7 2.58 10.97 -9.69
CA ILE A 7 2.73 12.14 -10.56
C ILE A 7 4.06 12.08 -11.33
N LEU A 8 5.16 11.77 -10.64
CA LEU A 8 6.49 11.64 -11.27
C LEU A 8 6.54 10.51 -12.31
N LYS A 9 5.77 9.42 -12.09
CA LYS A 9 5.58 8.33 -13.05
C LYS A 9 4.57 8.64 -14.15
N ARG A 10 3.99 9.86 -14.17
CA ARG A 10 2.95 10.31 -15.11
C ARG A 10 1.71 9.41 -15.11
N ALA A 11 1.42 8.79 -13.97
CA ALA A 11 0.22 7.99 -13.81
C ALA A 11 -1.02 8.89 -13.79
N ARG A 12 -2.12 8.43 -14.40
CA ARG A 12 -3.43 9.08 -14.24
C ARG A 12 -4.00 8.64 -12.90
N THR A 13 -4.05 9.56 -11.94
CA THR A 13 -4.39 9.22 -10.56
C THR A 13 -5.70 9.88 -10.15
N LYS A 14 -6.58 9.06 -9.56
CA LYS A 14 -7.69 9.53 -8.73
C LYS A 14 -7.28 9.38 -7.27
N ALA A 15 -7.43 10.43 -6.47
CA ALA A 15 -7.16 10.37 -5.04
C ALA A 15 -8.46 10.54 -4.25
N LEU A 16 -8.78 9.56 -3.41
CA LEU A 16 -9.82 9.70 -2.41
C LEU A 16 -9.31 10.65 -1.32
N VAL A 17 -9.99 11.77 -1.11
CA VAL A 17 -9.55 12.82 -0.17
C VAL A 17 -10.72 13.35 0.64
N LYS A 18 -10.43 13.81 1.87
CA LYS A 18 -11.41 14.46 2.73
C LYS A 18 -11.65 15.92 2.32
N ASP A 19 -10.57 16.62 1.96
CA ASP A 19 -10.59 18.01 1.52
C ASP A 19 -9.99 18.12 0.11
N LYS A 20 -10.85 18.49 -0.84
CA LYS A 20 -10.47 18.73 -2.23
C LYS A 20 -9.50 19.92 -2.34
N ARG A 21 -9.76 21.02 -1.63
CA ARG A 21 -9.00 22.26 -1.73
C ARG A 21 -7.56 22.05 -1.32
N THR A 22 -7.31 21.40 -0.18
CA THR A 22 -5.94 21.10 0.29
C THR A 22 -5.17 20.26 -0.73
N THR A 23 -5.85 19.33 -1.38
CA THR A 23 -5.22 18.44 -2.37
C THR A 23 -4.92 19.19 -3.67
N GLU A 24 -5.83 20.05 -4.13
CA GLU A 24 -5.61 20.91 -5.29
C GLU A 24 -4.52 21.96 -5.05
N GLU A 25 -4.43 22.52 -3.85
CA GLU A 25 -3.33 23.42 -3.46
C GLU A 25 -1.97 22.70 -3.48
N ALA A 26 -1.93 21.43 -3.08
CA ALA A 26 -0.70 20.63 -3.02
C ALA A 26 -0.27 20.03 -4.37
N PHE A 27 -1.23 19.58 -5.18
CA PHE A 27 -0.97 18.77 -6.38
C PHE A 27 -1.63 19.29 -7.65
N GLY A 28 -2.35 20.41 -7.59
CA GLY A 28 -3.02 21.02 -8.75
C GLY A 28 -3.90 20.03 -9.52
N THR A 29 -3.87 20.14 -10.84
CA THR A 29 -4.65 19.27 -11.75
C THR A 29 -3.96 17.96 -12.09
N TYR A 30 -2.84 17.61 -11.43
CA TYR A 30 -2.14 16.35 -11.69
C TYR A 30 -2.90 15.14 -11.13
N VAL A 31 -3.87 15.37 -10.25
CA VAL A 31 -4.65 14.33 -9.58
C VAL A 31 -6.13 14.70 -9.62
N GLU A 32 -6.98 13.75 -10.01
CA GLU A 32 -8.43 13.90 -9.91
C GLU A 32 -8.86 13.65 -8.45
N CYS A 33 -9.29 14.69 -7.76
CA CYS A 33 -9.74 14.60 -6.37
C CYS A 33 -11.15 14.00 -6.30
N MET A 34 -11.29 12.89 -5.57
CA MET A 34 -12.55 12.22 -5.30
C MET A 34 -12.92 12.48 -3.82
N VAL A 35 -13.94 13.29 -3.58
CA VAL A 35 -14.48 13.52 -2.22
C VAL A 35 -15.81 12.80 -2.09
N GLY A 36 -15.93 11.95 -1.08
CA GLY A 36 -17.14 11.20 -0.77
C GLY A 36 -16.86 10.03 0.15
N ASP A 37 -17.90 9.26 0.40
CA ASP A 37 -17.88 8.08 1.26
C ASP A 37 -17.77 6.82 0.40
N ILE A 38 -16.84 5.93 0.73
CA ILE A 38 -16.67 4.66 0.02
C ILE A 38 -17.83 3.68 0.26
N GLY A 39 -18.60 3.88 1.34
CA GLY A 39 -19.86 3.17 1.58
C GLY A 39 -21.00 3.59 0.65
N ASP A 40 -20.91 4.78 0.01
CA ASP A 40 -21.90 5.23 -0.97
C ASP A 40 -21.63 4.56 -2.33
N LYS A 41 -22.53 3.65 -2.73
CA LYS A 41 -22.47 2.93 -4.01
C LYS A 41 -22.35 3.85 -5.23
N SER A 42 -23.02 5.01 -5.21
CA SER A 42 -22.99 5.97 -6.31
C SER A 42 -21.62 6.66 -6.42
N PHE A 43 -21.02 6.97 -5.27
CA PHE A 43 -19.67 7.51 -5.17
C PHE A 43 -18.65 6.47 -5.62
N THR A 44 -18.69 5.27 -5.05
CA THR A 44 -17.74 4.18 -5.34
C THR A 44 -17.74 3.81 -6.81
N LYS A 45 -18.91 3.70 -7.43
CA LYS A 45 -19.03 3.48 -8.89
C LYS A 45 -18.35 4.58 -9.71
N ARG A 46 -18.46 5.85 -9.28
CA ARG A 46 -17.81 7.00 -9.96
C ARG A 46 -16.31 7.03 -9.71
N ALA A 47 -15.87 6.78 -8.47
CA ALA A 47 -14.47 6.73 -8.05
C ALA A 47 -13.72 5.66 -8.83
N LEU A 48 -14.24 4.44 -8.88
CA LEU A 48 -13.58 3.29 -9.49
C LEU A 48 -13.75 3.20 -11.01
N ARG A 49 -14.57 4.06 -11.63
CA ARG A 49 -14.75 4.07 -13.09
C ARG A 49 -13.42 4.25 -13.82
N GLY A 50 -13.00 3.23 -14.56
CA GLY A 50 -11.74 3.21 -15.32
C GLY A 50 -10.49 3.00 -14.49
N VAL A 51 -10.62 2.74 -13.19
CA VAL A 51 -9.51 2.42 -12.28
C VAL A 51 -9.18 0.95 -12.42
N ARG A 52 -7.94 0.63 -12.81
CA ARG A 52 -7.45 -0.76 -12.93
C ARG A 52 -6.63 -1.21 -11.72
N ALA A 53 -6.10 -0.28 -10.94
CA ALA A 53 -5.32 -0.60 -9.77
C ALA A 53 -5.61 0.38 -8.63
N ILE A 54 -5.55 -0.13 -7.40
CA ILE A 54 -5.71 0.65 -6.17
C ILE A 54 -4.41 0.57 -5.38
N ILE A 55 -3.93 1.71 -4.86
CA ILE A 55 -2.93 1.74 -3.79
C ILE A 55 -3.62 2.20 -2.51
N CYS A 56 -3.53 1.39 -1.46
CA CYS A 56 -3.94 1.76 -0.10
C CYS A 56 -2.68 1.93 0.76
N PRO A 57 -2.20 3.16 0.96
CA PRO A 57 -0.92 3.42 1.60
C PRO A 57 -1.02 3.57 3.13
N ALA A 58 -2.10 3.09 3.75
CA ALA A 58 -2.36 3.22 5.17
C ALA A 58 -3.34 2.14 5.66
N ASP A 59 -3.19 1.74 6.92
CA ASP A 59 -4.14 0.92 7.67
C ASP A 59 -5.21 1.80 8.33
N ASP A 60 -5.99 2.51 7.51
CA ASP A 60 -7.06 3.40 7.99
C ASP A 60 -8.45 2.74 7.95
N GLY A 61 -8.52 1.45 7.61
CA GLY A 61 -9.77 0.73 7.47
C GLY A 61 -10.47 1.00 6.14
N PHE A 62 -9.73 1.38 5.09
CA PHE A 62 -10.32 1.64 3.78
C PHE A 62 -11.19 0.47 3.30
N PHE A 63 -10.75 -0.77 3.52
CA PHE A 63 -11.48 -1.97 3.12
C PHE A 63 -12.39 -2.51 4.23
N SER A 64 -12.60 -1.75 5.31
CA SER A 64 -13.44 -2.20 6.43
C SER A 64 -14.94 -2.29 6.09
N GLU A 65 -15.38 -1.64 5.02
CA GLU A 65 -16.76 -1.75 4.52
C GLU A 65 -16.80 -2.53 3.20
N PRO A 66 -17.92 -3.20 2.85
CA PRO A 66 -18.05 -3.86 1.56
C PRO A 66 -17.95 -2.87 0.38
N ILE A 67 -16.91 -3.01 -0.45
CA ILE A 67 -16.66 -2.15 -1.62
C ILE A 67 -16.85 -2.96 -2.90
N ASP A 68 -17.62 -2.42 -3.85
CA ASP A 68 -17.70 -2.98 -5.20
C ASP A 68 -16.44 -2.61 -6.00
N LEU A 69 -15.48 -3.54 -6.07
CA LEU A 69 -14.19 -3.37 -6.75
C LEU A 69 -14.22 -3.79 -8.23
N LYS A 70 -15.40 -3.83 -8.86
CA LYS A 70 -15.53 -4.25 -10.26
C LYS A 70 -14.63 -3.43 -11.20
N GLY A 71 -13.80 -4.13 -11.97
CA GLY A 71 -12.88 -3.56 -12.95
C GLY A 71 -11.48 -3.29 -12.42
N VAL A 72 -11.28 -3.36 -11.09
CA VAL A 72 -9.95 -3.38 -10.48
C VAL A 72 -9.29 -4.72 -10.78
N GLN A 73 -8.04 -4.66 -11.22
CA GLN A 73 -7.21 -5.80 -11.63
C GLN A 73 -6.05 -6.03 -10.66
N HIS A 74 -5.69 -5.02 -9.86
CA HIS A 74 -4.59 -5.09 -8.92
C HIS A 74 -4.83 -4.23 -7.68
N ILE A 75 -4.51 -4.76 -6.50
CA ILE A 75 -4.52 -4.01 -5.24
C ILE A 75 -3.12 -4.02 -4.64
N VAL A 76 -2.57 -2.84 -4.34
CA VAL A 76 -1.34 -2.70 -3.56
C VAL A 76 -1.71 -2.16 -2.19
N LEU A 77 -1.50 -2.97 -1.15
CA LEU A 77 -1.78 -2.62 0.24
C LEU A 77 -0.46 -2.41 0.98
N LEU A 78 -0.27 -1.24 1.57
CA LEU A 78 0.81 -0.98 2.52
C LEU A 78 0.28 -1.25 3.93
N SER A 79 0.82 -2.28 4.58
CA SER A 79 0.39 -2.69 5.91
C SER A 79 1.49 -2.45 6.95
N GLN A 80 1.11 -1.95 8.12
CA GLN A 80 1.93 -1.88 9.34
C GLN A 80 1.49 -2.92 10.39
N LEU A 81 0.71 -3.93 10.00
CA LEU A 81 0.20 -4.97 10.90
C LEU A 81 1.30 -5.61 11.77
N ALA A 82 2.47 -5.88 11.19
CA ALA A 82 3.61 -6.44 11.91
C ALA A 82 4.10 -5.53 13.05
N VAL A 83 4.08 -4.21 12.85
CA VAL A 83 4.43 -3.21 13.87
C VAL A 83 3.39 -3.22 14.99
N TYR A 84 2.10 -3.24 14.65
CA TYR A 84 1.03 -3.21 15.64
C TYR A 84 0.98 -4.49 16.47
N ARG A 85 1.23 -5.66 15.85
CA ARG A 85 1.30 -6.96 16.56
C ARG A 85 2.48 -7.06 17.52
N ASN A 86 3.62 -6.43 17.19
CA ASN A 86 4.81 -6.47 18.02
C ASN A 86 4.85 -5.36 19.11
N SER A 87 3.79 -4.56 19.23
CA SER A 87 3.72 -3.54 20.27
C SER A 87 3.36 -4.16 21.64
N GLY A 88 4.02 -3.68 22.70
CA GLY A 88 3.85 -4.19 24.06
C GLY A 88 3.38 -3.12 25.05
N GLY A 89 2.90 -3.54 26.22
CA GLY A 89 2.48 -2.65 27.30
C GLY A 89 1.44 -1.61 26.87
N LEU A 90 1.64 -0.35 27.25
CA LEU A 90 0.71 0.74 26.93
C LEU A 90 0.59 1.00 25.41
N GLN A 91 1.64 0.73 24.63
CA GLN A 91 1.60 0.90 23.17
C GLN A 91 0.64 -0.09 22.52
N ALA A 92 0.53 -1.32 23.03
CA ALA A 92 -0.42 -2.31 22.53
C ALA A 92 -1.88 -1.83 22.69
N ILE A 93 -2.18 -1.17 23.81
CA ILE A 93 -3.50 -0.60 24.07
C ILE A 93 -3.78 0.55 23.10
N MET A 94 -2.81 1.46 22.92
CA MET A 94 -2.94 2.59 21.99
C MET A 94 -3.09 2.14 20.53
N ASN A 95 -2.39 1.08 20.14
CA ASN A 95 -2.39 0.55 18.77
C ASN A 95 -3.51 -0.47 18.51
N SER A 96 -4.29 -0.86 19.51
CA SER A 96 -5.32 -1.91 19.39
C SER A 96 -6.28 -1.66 18.23
N LYS A 97 -6.78 -0.43 18.07
CA LYS A 97 -7.66 -0.06 16.96
C LYS A 97 -6.96 -0.18 15.61
N LEU A 98 -5.74 0.34 15.48
CA LEU A 98 -4.97 0.29 14.23
C LEU A 98 -4.63 -1.15 13.85
N LYS A 99 -4.30 -1.99 14.84
CA LYS A 99 -4.13 -3.43 14.65
C LYS A 99 -5.37 -4.05 14.03
N THR A 100 -6.54 -3.83 14.62
CA THR A 100 -7.81 -4.39 14.10
C THR A 100 -8.14 -3.90 12.69
N LEU A 101 -7.87 -2.63 12.38
CA LEU A 101 -8.07 -2.10 11.03
C LEU A 101 -7.12 -2.74 10.02
N ALA A 102 -5.83 -2.85 10.34
CA ALA A 102 -4.84 -3.51 9.49
C ALA A 102 -5.17 -4.99 9.24
N GLU A 103 -5.63 -5.71 10.28
CA GLU A 103 -6.07 -7.10 10.15
C GLU A 103 -7.26 -7.24 9.20
N LYS A 104 -8.25 -6.35 9.33
CA LYS A 104 -9.44 -6.34 8.48
C LYS A 104 -9.11 -5.95 7.04
N ASP A 105 -8.25 -4.95 6.84
CA ASP A 105 -7.84 -4.52 5.50
C ASP A 105 -7.10 -5.65 4.75
N GLU A 106 -6.15 -6.33 5.41
CA GLU A 106 -5.48 -7.51 4.81
C GLU A 106 -6.48 -8.64 4.52
N GLU A 107 -7.38 -8.96 5.45
CA GLU A 107 -8.40 -10.02 5.28
C GLU A 107 -9.30 -9.75 4.07
N VAL A 108 -9.79 -8.52 3.94
CA VAL A 108 -10.70 -8.14 2.84
C VAL A 108 -9.96 -8.13 1.50
N VAL A 109 -8.71 -7.63 1.46
CA VAL A 109 -7.89 -7.67 0.24
C VAL A 109 -7.62 -9.12 -0.18
N LEU A 110 -7.32 -10.02 0.75
CA LEU A 110 -7.12 -11.44 0.48
C LEU A 110 -8.41 -12.13 0.00
N ALA A 111 -9.55 -11.82 0.62
CA ALA A 111 -10.84 -12.39 0.27
C ALA A 111 -11.41 -11.82 -1.05
N SER A 112 -10.88 -10.72 -1.57
CA SER A 112 -11.38 -10.05 -2.78
C SER A 112 -11.25 -10.89 -4.05
N GLY A 113 -10.31 -11.85 -4.09
CA GLY A 113 -9.96 -12.61 -5.29
C GLY A 113 -9.29 -11.78 -6.39
N ILE A 114 -8.99 -10.51 -6.14
CA ILE A 114 -8.25 -9.64 -7.05
C ILE A 114 -6.75 -9.85 -6.79
N PRO A 115 -5.91 -9.99 -7.84
CA PRO A 115 -4.46 -10.01 -7.68
C PRO A 115 -3.99 -8.87 -6.77
N CYS A 116 -3.17 -9.16 -5.78
CA CYS A 116 -2.76 -8.15 -4.82
C CYS A 116 -1.33 -8.32 -4.34
N THR A 117 -0.73 -7.18 -3.96
CA THR A 117 0.60 -7.08 -3.38
C THR A 117 0.46 -6.45 -2.01
N ILE A 118 0.67 -7.22 -0.95
CA ILE A 118 0.62 -6.75 0.44
C ILE A 118 2.06 -6.52 0.92
N ILE A 119 2.39 -5.24 1.10
CA ILE A 119 3.71 -4.77 1.52
C ILE A 119 3.65 -4.53 3.03
N ARG A 120 4.13 -5.49 3.82
CA ARG A 120 4.20 -5.34 5.28
C ARG A 120 5.47 -4.59 5.65
N THR A 121 5.33 -3.41 6.21
CA THR A 121 6.46 -2.50 6.45
C THR A 121 6.86 -2.39 7.91
N GLY A 122 8.14 -2.08 8.10
CA GLY A 122 8.66 -1.50 9.34
C GLY A 122 7.98 -0.18 9.73
N SER A 123 8.35 0.36 10.89
CA SER A 123 7.82 1.63 11.38
C SER A 123 8.11 2.79 10.41
N LEU A 124 7.06 3.40 9.86
CA LEU A 124 7.15 4.52 8.92
C LEU A 124 7.82 5.75 9.54
N GLN A 125 8.78 6.33 8.82
CA GLN A 125 9.55 7.51 9.22
C GLN A 125 9.36 8.67 8.25
N SER A 126 9.24 9.88 8.80
CA SER A 126 9.28 11.13 8.01
C SER A 126 10.73 11.57 7.78
N THR A 127 11.53 10.71 7.14
CA THR A 127 12.90 10.99 6.70
C THR A 127 12.95 10.95 5.17
N PRO A 128 13.96 11.57 4.53
CA PRO A 128 14.18 11.39 3.10
C PRO A 128 14.33 9.91 2.73
N GLY A 129 13.84 9.55 1.55
CA GLY A 129 14.03 8.23 0.96
C GLY A 129 15.38 8.06 0.29
N ARG A 130 15.69 6.81 -0.10
CA ARG A 130 16.87 6.42 -0.90
C ARG A 130 18.24 6.69 -0.25
N GLU A 131 18.28 7.11 1.01
CA GLU A 131 19.53 7.18 1.79
C GLU A 131 20.07 5.80 2.14
N ARG A 132 19.18 4.81 2.28
CA ARG A 132 19.47 3.43 2.65
C ARG A 132 18.87 2.46 1.64
N GLY A 133 19.38 1.23 1.64
CA GLY A 133 18.79 0.14 0.88
C GLY A 133 17.54 -0.42 1.57
N PHE A 134 17.24 -1.68 1.27
CA PHE A 134 16.12 -2.44 1.79
C PHE A 134 16.62 -3.67 2.56
N ASP A 135 15.73 -4.22 3.36
CA ASP A 135 15.85 -5.53 4.00
C ASP A 135 14.49 -6.20 3.91
N PHE A 136 14.46 -7.38 3.31
CA PHE A 136 13.26 -8.17 3.06
C PHE A 136 13.21 -9.45 3.90
N THR A 137 14.05 -9.55 4.93
CA THR A 137 14.12 -10.72 5.81
C THR A 137 12.81 -10.92 6.57
N GLU A 138 12.37 -12.17 6.72
CA GLU A 138 11.19 -12.49 7.52
C GLU A 138 11.31 -11.95 8.96
N GLY A 139 10.25 -11.30 9.44
CA GLY A 139 10.18 -10.66 10.75
C GLY A 139 10.78 -9.26 10.80
N ILE A 140 11.39 -8.75 9.72
CA ILE A 140 11.99 -7.40 9.70
C ILE A 140 10.94 -6.30 9.88
N ALA A 141 9.71 -6.48 9.40
CA ALA A 141 8.67 -5.46 9.50
C ALA A 141 8.28 -5.19 10.97
N SER A 142 8.45 -6.18 11.87
CA SER A 142 8.15 -6.01 13.29
C SER A 142 9.18 -5.18 14.08
N LYS A 143 10.41 -5.03 13.54
CA LYS A 143 11.56 -4.43 14.24
C LYS A 143 12.18 -3.25 13.49
N GLY A 144 12.03 -3.24 12.17
CA GLY A 144 12.66 -2.30 11.27
C GLY A 144 11.94 -0.97 11.17
N ARG A 145 12.57 -0.04 10.43
CA ARG A 145 12.03 1.29 10.11
C ARG A 145 12.19 1.52 8.62
N ILE A 146 11.21 2.15 7.99
CA ILE A 146 11.29 2.53 6.57
C ILE A 146 10.86 3.99 6.40
N SER A 147 11.52 4.73 5.52
CA SER A 147 11.07 6.08 5.17
C SER A 147 9.72 6.02 4.44
N LYS A 148 8.86 7.02 4.64
CA LYS A 148 7.59 7.14 3.91
C LYS A 148 7.80 7.27 2.40
N GLU A 149 8.92 7.83 1.97
CA GLU A 149 9.28 7.98 0.56
C GLU A 149 9.69 6.65 -0.08
N ASP A 150 10.46 5.82 0.63
CA ASP A 150 10.82 4.49 0.17
C ASP A 150 9.60 3.58 0.14
N ALA A 151 8.78 3.55 1.19
CA ALA A 151 7.53 2.81 1.22
C ALA A 151 6.60 3.21 0.05
N ALA A 152 6.50 4.52 -0.22
CA ALA A 152 5.73 5.02 -1.36
C ALA A 152 6.33 4.60 -2.71
N THR A 153 7.65 4.56 -2.82
CA THR A 153 8.35 4.07 -4.03
C THR A 153 7.97 2.61 -4.28
N ILE A 154 8.10 1.73 -3.27
CA ILE A 154 7.74 0.30 -3.41
C ILE A 154 6.29 0.15 -3.85
N CYS A 155 5.35 0.89 -3.24
CA CYS A 155 3.93 0.82 -3.61
C CYS A 155 3.69 1.15 -5.09
N VAL A 156 4.38 2.17 -5.60
CA VAL A 156 4.21 2.62 -6.99
C VAL A 156 4.91 1.67 -7.95
N GLU A 157 6.07 1.12 -7.59
CA GLU A 157 6.76 0.14 -8.45
C GLU A 157 5.98 -1.18 -8.54
N ALA A 158 5.31 -1.60 -7.45
CA ALA A 158 4.46 -2.78 -7.43
C ALA A 158 3.34 -2.72 -8.49
N LEU A 159 2.83 -1.54 -8.85
CA LEU A 159 1.80 -1.40 -9.89
C LEU A 159 2.21 -1.95 -11.27
N ASN A 160 3.51 -2.07 -11.53
CA ASN A 160 4.02 -2.56 -12.82
C ASN A 160 4.23 -4.08 -12.85
N SER A 161 4.00 -4.77 -11.73
CA SER A 161 4.22 -6.20 -11.56
C SER A 161 3.02 -6.85 -10.87
N ILE A 162 1.94 -7.03 -11.64
CA ILE A 162 0.72 -7.69 -11.14
C ILE A 162 1.03 -9.19 -10.95
N PRO A 163 0.94 -9.71 -9.72
CA PRO A 163 1.28 -11.11 -9.48
C PRO A 163 0.12 -12.04 -9.89
N LEU A 164 0.42 -13.31 -10.22
CA LEU A 164 -0.61 -14.30 -10.57
C LEU A 164 -1.42 -14.76 -9.34
N LYS A 165 -0.76 -14.76 -8.17
CA LYS A 165 -1.33 -15.02 -6.84
C LYS A 165 -1.04 -13.84 -5.94
N THR A 166 -1.69 -13.76 -4.78
CA THR A 166 -1.35 -12.71 -3.79
C THR A 166 0.12 -12.80 -3.40
N HIS A 167 0.85 -11.71 -3.58
CA HIS A 167 2.24 -11.59 -3.18
C HIS A 167 2.33 -10.83 -1.85
N ILE A 168 2.93 -11.42 -0.82
CA ILE A 168 3.06 -10.81 0.51
C ILE A 168 4.53 -10.85 0.91
N PHE A 169 5.08 -9.69 1.26
CA PHE A 169 6.46 -9.64 1.74
C PHE A 169 6.63 -8.58 2.82
N GLU A 170 7.68 -8.75 3.61
CA GLU A 170 8.09 -7.79 4.63
C GLU A 170 9.21 -6.89 4.12
N VAL A 171 9.22 -5.63 4.55
CA VAL A 171 10.30 -4.70 4.19
C VAL A 171 10.60 -3.66 5.26
N ALA A 172 11.88 -3.38 5.45
CA ALA A 172 12.38 -2.19 6.13
C ALA A 172 13.54 -1.57 5.32
N ASN A 173 14.03 -0.39 5.73
CA ASN A 173 15.29 0.10 5.18
C ASN A 173 16.47 -0.71 5.74
N GLY A 174 17.36 -1.15 4.85
CA GLY A 174 18.55 -1.95 5.14
C GLY A 174 19.71 -1.60 4.21
N LYS A 175 20.36 -2.62 3.64
CA LYS A 175 21.56 -2.47 2.80
C LYS A 175 21.36 -2.89 1.34
N GLU A 176 20.33 -3.68 1.04
CA GLU A 176 20.09 -4.19 -0.30
C GLU A 176 19.66 -3.06 -1.25
N LYS A 177 20.31 -2.92 -2.40
CA LYS A 177 19.93 -1.92 -3.39
C LYS A 177 19.13 -2.58 -4.50
N VAL A 178 17.83 -2.29 -4.53
CA VAL A 178 16.95 -2.71 -5.63
C VAL A 178 17.02 -1.66 -6.74
N ILE A 179 17.70 -2.01 -7.84
CA ILE A 179 17.86 -1.13 -9.01
C ILE A 179 16.70 -1.35 -9.99
N ASP A 180 16.37 -2.61 -10.24
CA ASP A 180 15.28 -3.02 -11.13
C ASP A 180 14.17 -3.68 -10.30
N TRP A 181 13.17 -2.88 -9.96
CA TRP A 181 12.00 -3.36 -9.22
C TRP A 181 11.18 -4.38 -10.00
N LYS A 182 11.12 -4.26 -11.33
CA LYS A 182 10.34 -5.19 -12.16
C LYS A 182 10.96 -6.58 -12.07
N ALA A 183 12.28 -6.67 -12.30
CA ALA A 183 13.01 -7.92 -12.17
C ALA A 183 12.93 -8.48 -10.74
N TRP A 184 13.00 -7.62 -9.72
CA TRP A 184 12.87 -8.04 -8.33
C TRP A 184 11.51 -8.70 -8.04
N PHE A 185 10.39 -8.09 -8.45
CA PHE A 185 9.05 -8.66 -8.25
C PHE A 185 8.84 -9.95 -9.05
N GLU A 186 9.36 -10.03 -10.28
CA GLU A 186 9.31 -11.26 -11.09
C GLU A 186 10.06 -12.42 -10.42
N GLU A 187 11.22 -12.14 -9.85
CA GLU A 187 12.02 -13.11 -9.09
C GLU A 187 11.30 -13.59 -7.84
N GLN A 188 10.67 -12.69 -7.07
CA GLN A 188 9.91 -13.09 -5.88
C GLN A 188 8.72 -13.98 -6.23
N THR A 189 8.01 -13.67 -7.32
CA THR A 189 6.85 -14.45 -7.77
C THR A 189 7.26 -15.88 -8.15
N LYS A 190 8.39 -16.07 -8.84
CA LYS A 190 8.90 -17.40 -9.21
C LYS A 190 9.25 -18.26 -8.00
N ARG A 191 9.87 -17.67 -6.98
CA ARG A 191 10.24 -18.39 -5.75
C ARG A 191 9.03 -18.92 -5.00
N GLU A 192 7.91 -18.20 -5.01
CA GLU A 192 6.65 -18.64 -4.41
C GLU A 192 6.00 -19.80 -5.18
N GLU A 193 6.24 -19.90 -6.49
CA GLU A 193 5.74 -20.99 -7.34
C GLU A 193 6.55 -22.29 -7.17
N GLU A 194 7.86 -22.20 -6.90
CA GLU A 194 8.75 -23.36 -6.71
C GLU A 194 8.60 -24.05 -5.34
N ILE A 195 7.97 -23.37 -4.37
CA ILE A 195 7.77 -23.87 -3.00
C ILE A 195 6.41 -24.62 -2.85
N GLN A 196 5.54 -24.58 -3.88
CA GLN A 196 4.25 -25.29 -3.93
C GLN A 196 4.33 -26.61 -4.69
#